data_AF-A0A1L0BFI1-F1
#
_entry.id   AF-A0A1L0BFI1-F1
#
_cell.length_a   1.000
_cell.length_b   1.000
_cell.length_c   1.000
_cell.angle_alpha   90.00
_cell.angle_beta   90.00
_cell.angle_gamma   90.00
#
_symmetry.space_group_name_H-M   'P 1'
#
loop_
_entity.id
_entity.type
_entity.pdbx_description
1 polymer ?
#
loop_
_entity_poly.entity_id
_entity_poly.type
_entity_poly.pdbx_seq_one_letter_code
_entity_poly.pdbx_strand_id
1 'polypeptide(L)'
;MTESVPMIEFERIRYERLNQVMKKAVEQTIKKLLMSEQLEKCFPTISNMEGGPEALETARKQIQKYFHSTCFKQFEHIFNNRDIERKLDELDEIIQAAQHRRDLGTETPLQVDKLSAAQLIGASIGLSKEDAVRKLQLIYDQLVLDNQQLYQDLKNLAEEGEEVKMSILQQVHSLSSGIDELKRQDFDANLEALSKEVFDSN
;
A
#
# COMPACT_ATOMS: atom_id res chain seq x y z
N MET A 1 -8.83 15.47 10.55
CA MET A 1 -10.02 14.71 10.14
C MET A 1 -9.63 13.88 8.95
N THR A 2 -9.34 12.60 9.18
CA THR A 2 -9.00 11.64 8.12
C THR A 2 -10.30 11.19 7.48
N GLU A 3 -10.70 11.81 6.37
CA GLU A 3 -11.77 11.26 5.53
C GLU A 3 -11.32 9.91 5.00
N SER A 4 -11.90 8.85 5.56
CA SER A 4 -11.81 7.50 5.01
C SER A 4 -12.46 7.53 3.63
N VAL A 5 -11.64 7.43 2.58
CA VAL A 5 -12.12 7.25 1.20
C VAL A 5 -13.06 6.04 1.20
N PRO A 6 -14.32 6.16 0.74
CA PRO A 6 -15.22 5.03 0.68
C PRO A 6 -14.60 3.97 -0.23
N MET A 7 -14.44 2.75 0.28
CA MET A 7 -14.10 1.59 -0.55
C MET A 7 -15.30 1.34 -1.47
N ILE A 8 -15.25 1.87 -2.69
CA ILE A 8 -16.25 1.60 -3.72
C ILE A 8 -16.14 0.12 -4.07
N GLU A 9 -17.12 -0.67 -3.62
CA GLU A 9 -17.21 -2.08 -3.98
C GLU A 9 -17.70 -2.15 -5.44
N PHE A 10 -16.82 -2.62 -6.32
CA PHE A 10 -17.11 -2.68 -7.75
C PHE A 10 -17.78 -4.00 -8.10
N GLU A 11 -18.93 -3.92 -8.77
CA GLU A 11 -19.65 -5.10 -9.24
C GLU A 11 -18.98 -5.68 -10.49
N ARG A 12 -18.58 -6.96 -10.46
CA ARG A 12 -17.90 -7.64 -11.57
C ARG A 12 -18.86 -8.62 -12.23
N ILE A 13 -19.43 -8.22 -13.37
CA ILE A 13 -20.55 -8.95 -13.98
C ILE A 13 -20.24 -9.45 -15.39
N ARG A 14 -19.27 -8.84 -16.09
CA ARG A 14 -19.11 -9.11 -17.53
C ARG A 14 -18.50 -10.46 -17.81
N TYR A 15 -17.53 -10.89 -17.02
CA TYR A 15 -16.92 -12.21 -17.19
C TYR A 15 -17.95 -13.33 -16.97
N GLU A 16 -18.78 -13.20 -15.93
CA GLU A 16 -19.85 -14.16 -15.67
C GLU A 16 -20.86 -14.20 -16.84
N ARG A 17 -21.32 -13.03 -17.31
CA ARG A 17 -22.24 -12.95 -18.45
C ARG A 17 -21.64 -13.54 -19.72
N LEU A 18 -20.36 -13.30 -19.99
CA LEU A 18 -19.66 -13.91 -21.13
C LEU A 18 -19.67 -15.44 -21.02
N ASN A 19 -19.38 -15.98 -19.84
CA ASN A 19 -19.46 -17.41 -19.56
C ASN A 19 -20.86 -17.99 -19.78
N GLN A 20 -21.91 -17.28 -19.32
CA GLN A 20 -23.30 -17.69 -19.52
C GLN A 20 -23.67 -17.73 -21.02
N VAL A 21 -23.30 -16.70 -21.78
CA VAL A 21 -23.58 -16.63 -23.23
C VAL A 21 -22.84 -17.74 -23.97
N MET A 22 -21.58 -18.01 -23.63
CA MET A 22 -20.78 -19.08 -24.23
C MET A 22 -21.41 -20.45 -23.96
N LYS A 23 -21.78 -20.74 -22.70
CA LYS A 23 -22.47 -21.99 -22.33
C LYS A 23 -23.72 -22.21 -23.17
N LYS A 24 -24.57 -21.18 -23.23
CA LYS A 24 -25.82 -21.21 -23.98
C LYS A 24 -25.58 -21.39 -25.47
N ALA A 25 -24.56 -20.76 -26.05
CA ALA A 25 -24.23 -20.90 -27.46
C ALA A 25 -23.81 -22.33 -27.83
N VAL A 26 -22.97 -22.97 -26.99
CA VAL A 26 -22.56 -24.38 -27.18
C VAL A 26 -23.76 -25.30 -27.10
N GLU A 27 -24.60 -25.13 -26.08
CA GLU A 27 -25.82 -25.94 -25.89
C GLU A 27 -26.79 -25.80 -27.07
N GLN A 28 -27.04 -24.58 -27.54
CA GLN A 28 -27.92 -24.35 -28.70
C GLN A 28 -27.34 -24.95 -29.99
N THR A 29 -26.01 -24.89 -30.15
CA THR A 29 -25.31 -25.50 -31.29
C THR A 29 -25.52 -27.02 -31.29
N ILE A 30 -25.29 -27.67 -30.16
CA ILE A 30 -25.55 -29.10 -29.97
C ILE A 30 -27.02 -29.43 -30.24
N LYS A 31 -27.93 -28.65 -29.66
CA LYS A 31 -29.37 -28.87 -29.79
C LYS A 31 -29.85 -28.77 -31.23
N LYS A 32 -29.26 -27.90 -32.05
CA LYS A 32 -29.71 -27.70 -33.45
C LYS A 32 -29.09 -28.70 -34.41
N LEU A 33 -27.80 -28.99 -34.26
CA LEU A 33 -27.04 -29.83 -35.21
C LEU A 33 -27.08 -31.32 -34.89
N LEU A 34 -27.22 -31.69 -33.62
CA LEU A 34 -27.12 -33.08 -33.14
C LEU A 34 -28.47 -33.60 -32.63
N MET A 35 -29.57 -33.22 -33.28
CA MET A 35 -30.89 -33.84 -33.07
C MET A 35 -30.96 -35.20 -33.77
N SER A 36 -31.70 -36.15 -33.18
CA SER A 36 -31.89 -37.50 -33.76
C SER A 36 -32.43 -37.41 -35.18
N GLU A 37 -33.50 -36.64 -35.39
CA GLU A 37 -34.13 -36.47 -36.71
C GLU A 37 -33.17 -35.92 -37.78
N GLN A 38 -32.25 -35.03 -37.41
CA GLN A 38 -31.29 -34.46 -38.35
C GLN A 38 -30.23 -35.48 -38.75
N LEU A 39 -29.79 -36.31 -37.78
CA LEU A 39 -28.85 -37.40 -38.05
C LEU A 39 -29.49 -38.48 -38.92
N GLU A 40 -30.72 -38.90 -38.63
CA GLU A 40 -31.45 -39.91 -39.40
C GLU A 40 -31.70 -39.46 -40.85
N LYS A 41 -32.04 -38.17 -41.04
CA LYS A 41 -32.16 -37.57 -42.39
C LYS A 41 -30.84 -37.58 -43.17
N CYS A 42 -29.71 -37.38 -42.50
CA CYS A 42 -28.40 -37.38 -43.14
C CYS A 42 -27.84 -38.79 -43.38
N PHE A 43 -28.28 -39.79 -42.59
CA PHE A 43 -27.82 -41.18 -42.66
C PHE A 43 -28.98 -42.19 -42.83
N PRO A 44 -29.83 -42.05 -43.87
CA PRO A 44 -31.05 -42.85 -44.02
C PRO A 44 -30.76 -44.34 -44.22
N THR A 45 -29.66 -44.69 -44.88
CA THR A 45 -29.26 -46.08 -45.10
C THR A 45 -28.95 -46.81 -43.79
N ILE A 46 -28.28 -46.13 -42.86
CA ILE A 46 -27.91 -46.69 -41.56
C ILE A 46 -29.13 -46.72 -40.64
N SER A 47 -29.96 -45.68 -40.66
CA SER A 47 -31.19 -45.61 -39.86
C SER A 47 -32.18 -46.74 -40.17
N ASN A 48 -32.22 -47.23 -41.41
CA ASN A 48 -33.11 -48.35 -41.80
C ASN A 48 -32.50 -49.75 -41.61
N MET A 49 -31.23 -49.85 -41.21
CA MET A 49 -30.60 -51.14 -40.91
C MET A 49 -30.97 -51.63 -39.51
N GLU A 50 -31.00 -52.94 -39.33
CA GLU A 50 -31.18 -53.57 -38.01
C GLU A 50 -30.04 -53.15 -37.06
N GLY A 51 -30.38 -52.61 -35.89
CA GLY A 51 -29.42 -52.04 -34.92
C GLY A 51 -28.78 -50.70 -35.31
N GLY A 52 -29.03 -50.20 -36.52
CA GLY A 52 -28.47 -48.94 -37.02
C GLY A 52 -28.92 -47.68 -36.24
N PRO A 53 -30.20 -47.53 -35.87
CA PRO A 53 -30.66 -46.43 -35.01
C PRO A 53 -29.94 -46.36 -33.66
N GLU A 54 -29.71 -47.50 -33.01
CA GLU A 54 -29.00 -47.56 -31.72
C GLU A 54 -27.51 -47.18 -31.87
N ALA A 55 -26.88 -47.60 -32.98
CA ALA A 55 -25.52 -47.22 -33.31
C ALA A 55 -25.40 -45.71 -33.56
N LEU A 56 -26.35 -45.12 -34.32
CA LEU A 56 -26.40 -43.67 -34.56
C LEU A 56 -26.64 -42.89 -33.27
N GLU A 57 -27.53 -43.35 -32.39
CA GLU A 57 -27.78 -42.71 -31.11
C GLU A 57 -26.54 -42.75 -30.19
N THR A 58 -25.81 -43.86 -30.21
CA THR A 58 -24.54 -44.01 -29.48
C THR A 58 -23.49 -43.05 -30.02
N ALA A 59 -23.32 -42.99 -31.35
CA ALA A 59 -22.41 -42.05 -32.01
C ALA A 59 -22.78 -40.60 -31.70
N ARG A 60 -24.07 -40.26 -31.75
CA ARG A 60 -24.59 -38.92 -31.40
C ARG A 60 -24.20 -38.52 -29.99
N LYS A 61 -24.44 -39.38 -28.99
CA LYS A 61 -24.06 -39.11 -27.59
C LYS A 61 -22.54 -38.90 -27.44
N GLN A 62 -21.73 -39.69 -28.14
CA GLN A 62 -20.28 -39.53 -28.12
C GLN A 62 -19.84 -38.18 -28.72
N ILE A 63 -20.39 -37.80 -29.88
CA ILE A 63 -20.10 -36.51 -30.53
C ILE A 63 -20.53 -35.37 -29.63
N GLN A 64 -21.73 -35.43 -29.03
CA GLN A 64 -22.21 -34.40 -28.10
C GLN A 64 -21.26 -34.22 -26.91
N LYS A 65 -20.87 -35.31 -26.26
CA LYS A 65 -19.96 -35.29 -25.11
C LYS A 65 -18.58 -34.74 -25.49
N TYR A 66 -18.03 -35.22 -26.60
CA TYR A 66 -16.72 -34.79 -27.10
C TYR A 66 -16.73 -33.30 -27.47
N PHE A 67 -17.71 -32.86 -28.26
CA PHE A 67 -17.84 -31.47 -28.68
C PHE A 67 -18.00 -30.55 -27.49
N HIS A 68 -18.92 -30.88 -26.56
CA HIS A 68 -19.12 -30.11 -25.34
C HIS A 68 -17.81 -30.00 -24.55
N SER A 69 -17.21 -31.12 -24.13
CA SER A 69 -15.98 -31.10 -23.33
C SER A 69 -14.83 -30.36 -24.02
N THR A 70 -14.65 -30.55 -25.33
CA THR A 70 -13.57 -29.92 -26.09
C THR A 70 -13.78 -28.41 -26.19
N CYS A 71 -14.99 -27.95 -26.53
CA CYS A 71 -15.28 -26.52 -26.62
C CYS A 71 -15.02 -25.81 -25.29
N PHE A 72 -15.52 -26.34 -24.17
CA PHE A 72 -15.30 -25.73 -22.85
C PHE A 72 -13.82 -25.64 -22.49
N LYS A 73 -13.05 -26.73 -22.69
CA LYS A 73 -11.60 -26.72 -22.46
C LYS A 73 -10.87 -25.69 -23.32
N GLN A 74 -11.27 -25.54 -24.58
CA GLN A 74 -10.65 -24.56 -25.48
C GLN A 74 -11.01 -23.12 -25.07
N PHE A 75 -12.26 -22.87 -24.66
CA PHE A 75 -12.66 -21.55 -24.16
C PHE A 75 -11.91 -21.18 -22.88
N GLU A 76 -11.82 -22.09 -21.91
CA GLU A 76 -11.03 -21.89 -20.68
C GLU A 76 -9.57 -21.59 -21.03
N HIS A 77 -8.98 -22.34 -21.96
CA HIS A 77 -7.61 -22.08 -22.40
C HIS A 77 -7.45 -20.69 -23.01
N ILE A 78 -8.40 -20.24 -23.85
CA ILE A 78 -8.39 -18.89 -24.43
C ILE A 78 -8.54 -17.82 -23.35
N PHE A 79 -9.45 -18.01 -22.39
CA PHE A 79 -9.69 -17.06 -21.30
C PHE A 79 -8.46 -16.90 -20.42
N ASN A 80 -7.81 -18.01 -20.07
CA ASN A 80 -6.59 -18.01 -19.27
C ASN A 80 -5.41 -17.38 -20.04
N ASN A 81 -5.18 -17.78 -21.29
CA ASN A 81 -4.07 -17.24 -22.09
C ASN A 81 -4.17 -15.73 -22.35
N ARG A 82 -5.41 -15.23 -22.49
CA ARG A 82 -5.65 -13.81 -22.77
C ARG A 82 -5.98 -12.99 -21.53
N ASP A 83 -6.05 -13.63 -20.37
CA ASP A 83 -6.33 -12.99 -19.09
C ASP A 83 -7.64 -12.19 -19.16
N ILE A 84 -8.68 -12.85 -19.68
CA ILE A 84 -9.96 -12.20 -20.01
C ILE A 84 -10.74 -11.81 -18.76
N GLU A 85 -10.68 -12.64 -17.71
CA GLU A 85 -11.36 -12.37 -16.44
C GLU A 85 -10.88 -11.06 -15.83
N ARG A 86 -9.57 -10.92 -15.60
CA ARG A 86 -8.99 -9.68 -15.07
C ARG A 86 -9.34 -8.47 -15.93
N LYS A 87 -9.22 -8.58 -17.26
CA LYS A 87 -9.52 -7.45 -18.17
C LYS A 87 -10.98 -7.01 -18.13
N LEU A 88 -11.91 -7.95 -17.99
CA LEU A 88 -13.33 -7.62 -17.91
C LEU A 88 -13.70 -7.06 -16.55
N ASP A 89 -13.08 -7.54 -15.48
CA ASP A 89 -13.20 -7.00 -14.13
C ASP A 89 -12.66 -5.55 -14.07
N GLU A 90 -11.45 -5.31 -14.58
CA GLU A 90 -10.86 -3.97 -14.70
C GLU A 90 -11.76 -3.04 -15.52
N LEU A 91 -12.39 -3.55 -16.59
CA LEU A 91 -13.34 -2.77 -17.37
C LEU A 91 -14.62 -2.45 -16.58
N ASP A 92 -15.11 -3.35 -15.74
CA ASP A 92 -16.25 -3.13 -14.85
C ASP A 92 -15.94 -2.02 -13.84
N GLU A 93 -14.75 -2.05 -13.27
CA GLU A 93 -14.23 -1.02 -12.36
C GLU A 93 -14.11 0.34 -13.05
N ILE A 94 -13.50 0.40 -14.23
CA ILE A 94 -13.35 1.65 -15.01
C ILE A 94 -14.71 2.27 -15.33
N ILE A 95 -15.68 1.46 -15.75
CA ILE A 95 -17.02 1.95 -16.11
C ILE A 95 -17.76 2.49 -14.89
N GLN A 96 -17.72 1.78 -13.76
CA GLN A 96 -18.36 2.23 -12.53
C GLN A 96 -17.71 3.50 -11.98
N ALA A 97 -16.37 3.58 -12.01
CA ALA A 97 -15.66 4.79 -11.61
C ALA A 97 -16.02 5.98 -12.49
N ALA A 98 -16.15 5.79 -13.81
CA ALA A 98 -16.59 6.84 -14.73
C ALA A 98 -18.05 7.27 -14.49
N GLN A 99 -18.96 6.31 -14.26
CA GLN A 99 -20.35 6.61 -13.91
C GLN A 99 -20.43 7.42 -12.62
N HIS A 100 -19.67 7.03 -11.59
CA HIS A 100 -19.62 7.76 -10.33
C HIS A 100 -19.10 9.21 -10.50
N ARG A 101 -18.04 9.42 -11.29
CA ARG A 101 -17.54 10.78 -11.59
C ARG A 101 -18.56 11.62 -12.35
N ARG A 102 -19.25 11.02 -13.32
CA ARG A 102 -20.31 11.68 -14.07
C ARG A 102 -21.47 12.10 -13.17
N ASP A 103 -21.89 11.22 -12.26
CA ASP A 103 -23.02 11.49 -11.35
C ASP A 103 -22.67 12.58 -10.32
N LEU A 104 -21.40 12.70 -9.94
CA LEU A 104 -20.86 13.81 -9.14
C LEU A 104 -20.68 15.12 -9.94
N GLY A 105 -20.87 15.10 -11.27
CA GLY A 105 -20.67 16.26 -12.13
C GLY A 105 -19.22 16.75 -12.23
N THR A 106 -18.25 15.92 -11.84
CA THR A 106 -16.82 16.30 -11.80
C THR A 106 -16.08 16.04 -13.12
N GLU A 107 -16.72 15.38 -14.08
CA GLU A 107 -16.07 14.93 -15.31
C GLU A 107 -16.24 15.95 -16.46
N THR A 108 -15.13 16.36 -17.07
CA THR A 108 -15.13 17.04 -18.36
C THR A 108 -14.87 16.01 -19.47
N PRO A 109 -15.64 16.04 -20.58
CA PRO A 109 -15.47 15.06 -21.65
C PRO A 109 -14.07 15.17 -22.26
N LEU A 110 -13.28 14.11 -22.09
CA LEU A 110 -11.91 14.02 -22.59
C LEU A 110 -11.92 13.37 -23.98
N GLN A 111 -11.39 14.06 -24.99
CA GLN A 111 -11.20 13.49 -26.33
C GLN A 111 -9.83 12.82 -26.39
N VAL A 112 -9.80 11.52 -26.10
CA VAL A 112 -8.57 10.70 -26.03
C VAL A 112 -7.75 10.80 -27.31
N ASP A 113 -8.41 10.85 -28.47
CA ASP A 113 -7.80 10.88 -29.80
C ASP A 113 -7.02 12.19 -30.09
N LYS A 114 -7.26 13.24 -29.29
CA LYS A 114 -6.60 14.54 -29.41
C LYS A 114 -5.49 14.74 -28.39
N LEU A 115 -5.25 13.76 -27.53
CA LEU A 115 -4.16 13.84 -26.55
C LEU A 115 -2.82 13.68 -27.27
N SER A 116 -1.96 14.68 -27.11
CA SER A 116 -0.56 14.56 -27.55
C SER A 116 0.22 13.60 -26.64
N ALA A 117 1.28 13.00 -27.18
CA ALA A 117 2.20 12.17 -26.40
C ALA A 117 2.76 12.93 -25.17
N ALA A 118 3.03 14.23 -25.31
CA ALA A 118 3.51 15.07 -24.20
C ALA A 118 2.47 15.22 -23.07
N GLN A 119 1.18 15.31 -23.39
CA GLN A 119 0.11 15.37 -22.39
C GLN A 119 -0.06 14.04 -21.66
N LEU A 120 0.06 12.90 -22.35
CA LEU A 120 0.02 11.58 -21.73
C LEU A 120 1.20 11.36 -20.77
N ILE A 121 2.41 11.71 -21.21
CA ILE A 121 3.61 11.64 -20.38
C ILE A 121 3.49 12.60 -19.19
N GLY A 122 3.01 13.83 -19.43
CA GLY A 122 2.80 14.83 -18.40
C GLY A 122 1.82 14.39 -17.31
N ALA A 123 0.72 13.73 -17.67
CA ALA A 123 -0.25 13.18 -16.72
C ALA A 123 0.37 12.08 -15.84
N SER A 124 1.18 11.18 -16.43
CA SER A 124 1.89 10.14 -15.68
C SER A 124 2.97 10.72 -14.75
N ILE A 125 3.72 11.72 -15.22
CA ILE A 125 4.74 12.41 -14.42
C ILE A 125 4.10 13.24 -13.29
N GLY A 126 2.92 13.82 -13.51
CA GLY A 126 2.19 14.60 -12.51
C GLY A 126 1.94 13.81 -11.23
N LEU A 127 1.43 12.58 -11.37
CA LEU A 127 1.21 11.66 -10.24
C LEU A 127 2.51 11.35 -9.49
N SER A 128 3.60 11.08 -10.21
CA SER A 128 4.91 10.82 -9.61
C SER A 128 5.48 12.04 -8.88
N LYS A 129 5.26 13.26 -9.39
CA LYS A 129 5.68 14.50 -8.75
C LYS A 129 4.89 14.77 -7.47
N GLU A 130 3.59 14.54 -7.44
CA GLU A 130 2.79 14.71 -6.22
C GLU A 130 3.25 13.77 -5.10
N ASP A 131 3.54 12.51 -5.42
CA ASP A 131 4.08 11.55 -4.45
C ASP A 131 5.48 11.97 -3.95
N ALA A 132 6.33 12.49 -4.84
CA ALA A 132 7.64 13.01 -4.47
C ALA A 132 7.54 14.24 -3.55
N VAL A 133 6.62 15.17 -3.85
CA VAL A 133 6.36 16.34 -3.00
C VAL A 133 5.83 15.91 -1.64
N ARG A 134 4.88 14.97 -1.57
CA ARG A 134 4.39 14.42 -0.29
C ARG A 134 5.51 13.80 0.55
N LYS A 135 6.40 13.02 -0.08
CA LYS A 135 7.56 12.43 0.61
C LYS A 135 8.53 13.50 1.13
N LEU A 136 8.84 14.50 0.32
CA LEU A 136 9.70 15.62 0.72
C LEU A 136 9.09 16.43 1.85
N GLN A 137 7.77 16.65 1.83
CA GLN A 137 7.05 17.32 2.89
C GLN A 137 7.18 16.57 4.21
N LEU A 138 6.96 15.24 4.20
CA LEU A 138 7.13 14.40 5.39
C LEU A 138 8.55 14.45 5.96
N ILE A 139 9.57 14.41 5.09
CA ILE A 139 10.98 14.51 5.51
C ILE A 139 11.26 15.88 6.11
N TYR A 140 10.75 16.95 5.48
CA TYR A 140 10.91 18.32 5.98
C TYR A 140 10.27 18.48 7.36
N ASP A 141 9.04 18.02 7.54
CA ASP A 141 8.31 18.11 8.80
C ASP A 141 9.04 17.33 9.91
N GLN A 142 9.56 16.15 9.61
CA GLN A 142 10.39 15.38 10.55
C GLN A 142 11.67 16.13 10.94
N LEU A 143 12.37 16.71 9.96
CA LEU A 143 13.62 17.44 10.21
C LEU A 143 13.40 18.70 11.06
N VAL A 144 12.25 19.37 10.89
CA VAL A 144 11.86 20.50 11.74
C VAL A 144 11.67 20.05 13.18
N LEU A 145 10.99 18.92 13.41
CA LEU A 145 10.80 18.36 14.75
C LEU A 145 12.14 17.95 15.38
N ASP A 146 12.99 17.26 14.63
CA ASP A 146 14.30 16.80 15.11
C ASP A 146 15.21 17.99 15.47
N ASN A 147 15.22 19.04 14.64
CA ASN A 147 15.98 20.26 14.93
C ASN A 147 15.46 20.99 16.18
N GLN A 148 14.14 21.04 16.38
CA GLN A 148 13.57 21.62 17.59
C GLN A 148 13.97 20.83 18.84
N GLN A 149 13.93 19.49 18.76
CA GLN A 149 14.35 18.63 19.85
C GLN A 149 15.83 18.81 20.17
N LEU A 150 16.70 18.76 19.16
CA LEU A 150 18.15 18.96 19.32
C LEU A 150 18.46 20.34 19.91
N TYR A 151 17.76 21.38 19.49
CA TYR A 151 17.94 22.71 20.06
C TYR A 151 17.56 22.75 21.54
N GLN A 152 16.47 22.08 21.92
CA GLN A 152 16.04 21.99 23.31
C GLN A 152 17.04 21.22 24.16
N ASP A 153 17.55 20.09 23.66
CA ASP A 153 18.56 19.28 24.35
C ASP A 153 19.85 20.07 24.55
N LEU A 154 20.29 20.82 23.54
CA LEU A 154 21.50 21.65 23.61
C LEU A 154 21.33 22.79 24.62
N LYS A 155 20.13 23.39 24.67
CA LYS A 155 19.79 24.41 25.67
C LYS A 155 19.83 23.85 27.09
N ASN A 156 19.20 22.70 27.31
CA ASN A 156 19.19 22.05 28.63
C ASN A 156 20.62 21.71 29.08
N LEU A 157 21.44 21.16 28.19
CA LEU A 157 22.83 20.82 28.49
C LEU A 157 23.69 22.05 28.81
N ALA A 158 23.41 23.19 28.16
CA ALA A 158 24.08 24.45 28.47
C ALA A 158 23.68 24.99 29.86
N GLU A 159 22.41 24.86 30.23
CA GLU A 159 21.90 25.23 31.56
C GLU A 159 22.53 24.34 32.65
N GLU A 160 22.55 23.01 32.45
CA GLU A 160 23.20 22.07 33.36
C GLU A 160 24.70 22.36 33.52
N GLY A 161 25.39 22.67 32.41
CA GLY A 161 26.80 23.05 32.45
C GLY A 161 27.07 24.32 33.25
N GLU A 162 26.18 25.31 33.16
CA GLU A 162 26.28 26.55 33.93
C GLU A 162 26.03 26.31 35.43
N GLU A 163 25.05 25.47 35.78
CA GLU A 163 24.79 25.07 37.17
C GLU A 163 25.99 24.35 37.78
N VAL A 164 26.57 23.39 37.06
CA VAL A 164 27.78 22.67 37.50
C VAL A 164 28.93 23.64 37.69
N LYS A 165 29.15 24.57 36.75
CA LYS A 165 30.19 25.60 36.87
C LYS A 165 30.00 26.45 38.13
N MET A 166 28.77 26.92 38.39
CA MET A 166 28.46 27.72 39.57
C MET A 166 28.67 26.94 40.87
N SER A 167 28.27 25.67 40.90
CA SER A 167 28.50 24.77 42.03
C SER A 167 30.00 24.60 42.34
N ILE A 168 30.82 24.37 41.31
CA ILE A 168 32.28 24.25 41.46
C ILE A 168 32.88 25.57 41.99
N LEU A 169 32.49 26.72 41.44
CA LEU A 169 32.98 28.02 41.91
C LEU A 169 32.64 28.26 43.38
N GLN A 170 31.42 27.89 43.80
CA GLN A 170 30.99 28.00 45.18
C GLN A 170 31.80 27.07 46.10
N GLN A 171 32.04 25.81 45.70
CA GLN A 171 32.86 24.87 46.46
C GLN A 171 34.31 25.36 46.60
N VAL A 172 34.91 25.90 45.53
CA VAL A 172 36.26 26.48 45.55
C VAL A 172 36.32 27.67 46.51
N HIS A 173 35.32 28.55 46.48
CA HIS A 173 35.24 29.68 47.41
C HIS A 173 35.13 29.23 48.87
N SER A 174 34.26 28.26 49.16
CA SER A 174 34.13 27.68 50.51
C SER A 174 35.43 27.04 50.99
N LEU A 175 36.15 26.34 50.11
CA LEU A 175 37.43 25.74 50.45
C LEU A 175 38.50 26.80 50.74
N SER A 176 38.58 27.87 49.94
CA SER A 176 39.50 28.99 50.16
C SER A 176 39.23 29.66 51.51
N SER A 177 37.97 29.94 51.82
CA SER A 177 37.56 30.49 53.12
C SER A 177 37.94 29.56 54.28
N GLY A 178 37.76 28.24 54.13
CA GLY A 178 38.16 27.28 55.15
C GLY A 178 39.67 27.23 55.38
N ILE A 179 40.47 27.36 54.31
CA ILE A 179 41.94 27.44 54.42
C ILE A 179 42.37 28.71 55.16
N ASP A 180 41.73 29.85 54.88
CA ASP A 180 42.05 31.11 55.56
C ASP A 180 41.71 31.06 57.05
N GLU A 181 40.60 30.42 57.41
CA GLU A 181 40.21 30.20 58.81
C GLU A 181 41.20 29.27 59.54
N LEU A 182 41.62 28.17 58.90
CA LEU A 182 42.62 27.26 59.47
C LEU A 182 43.97 27.94 59.69
N LYS A 183 44.42 28.77 58.74
CA LYS A 183 45.66 29.56 58.91
C LYS A 183 45.55 30.54 60.07
N ARG A 184 44.37 31.13 60.28
CA ARG A 184 44.12 32.05 61.40
C ARG A 184 44.19 31.31 62.73
N GLN A 185 43.54 30.14 62.83
CA GLN A 185 43.59 29.30 64.02
C GLN A 185 45.02 28.81 64.33
N ASP A 186 45.78 28.43 63.31
CA ASP A 186 47.18 28.02 63.47
C ASP A 186 48.06 29.20 63.94
N PHE A 187 47.83 30.41 63.41
CA PHE A 187 48.49 31.62 63.89
C PHE A 187 48.13 31.93 65.36
N ASP A 188 46.86 31.86 65.72
CA ASP A 188 46.38 32.13 67.08
C ASP A 188 46.92 31.09 68.08
N ALA A 189 46.95 29.81 67.71
CA ALA A 189 47.53 28.73 68.52
C ALA A 189 49.03 28.92 68.73
N ASN A 190 49.77 29.31 67.69
CA ASN A 190 51.19 29.63 67.78
C ASN A 190 51.45 30.86 68.66
N LEU A 191 50.59 31.88 68.58
CA LEU A 191 50.66 33.08 69.43
C LEU A 191 50.42 32.72 70.91
N GLU A 192 49.45 31.85 71.21
CA GLU A 192 49.18 31.39 72.57
C GLU A 192 50.33 30.56 73.14
N ALA A 193 50.95 29.69 72.34
CA ALA A 193 52.13 28.92 72.72
C ALA A 193 53.33 29.83 73.06
N LEU A 194 53.63 30.82 72.20
CA LEU A 194 54.65 31.84 72.44
C LEU A 194 54.36 32.67 73.69
N SER A 195 53.10 33.04 73.90
CA SER A 195 52.68 33.77 75.11
C SER A 195 52.96 32.94 76.37
N LYS A 196 52.63 31.65 76.40
CA LYS A 196 52.94 30.77 77.53
C LYS A 196 54.44 30.65 77.77
N GLU A 197 55.25 30.44 76.73
CA GLU A 197 56.71 30.38 76.88
C GLU A 197 57.33 31.66 77.47
N VAL A 198 56.83 32.83 77.07
CA VAL A 198 57.37 34.13 77.50
C VAL A 198 56.87 34.54 78.90
N PHE A 199 55.62 34.24 79.25
CA PHE A 199 55.00 34.70 80.49
C PHE A 199 55.04 33.69 81.65
N ASP A 200 55.18 32.38 81.38
CA ASP A 200 55.27 31.35 82.43
C ASP A 200 56.73 30.96 82.80
N SER A 201 57.74 31.57 82.16
CA SER A 201 59.17 31.35 82.45
C SER A 201 59.79 32.29 83.50
N ASN A 202 58.96 32.92 84.36
CA ASN A 202 59.40 33.74 85.50
C ASN A 202 58.82 33.24 86.83
#